data_AF-A0A238JA84-F1
#
_entry.id   AF-A0A238JA84-F1
#
_cell.length_a   1.000
_cell.length_b   1.000
_cell.length_c   1.000
_cell.angle_alpha   90.00
_cell.angle_beta   90.00
_cell.angle_gamma   90.00
#
_symmetry.space_group_name_H-M   'P 1'
#
loop_
_entity.id
_entity.type
_entity.pdbx_description
1 polymer ?
#
loop_
_entity_poly.entity_id
_entity_poly.type
_entity_poly.pdbx_seq_one_letter_code
_entity_poly.pdbx_strand_id
1 'polypeptide(L)'
;MQSGGGDEMSAHADPATHGTVFGEAVVTVDLTLGDCVIRAPRPGPILPVQRRVRFHSVEEIQAAYQVQIGLAQTDPVAGDIARALKFAVQQLQSHQERQS
;
A
#
# COMPACT_ATOMS: atom_id res chain seq x y z
N MET A 1 19.17 25.63 3.14
CA MET A 1 17.94 24.84 2.87
C MET A 1 18.18 23.48 3.49
N GLN A 2 17.49 23.16 4.58
CA GLN A 2 17.73 21.94 5.36
C GLN A 2 16.98 20.75 4.75
N SER A 3 17.76 19.66 4.58
CA SER A 3 17.44 18.27 4.91
C SER A 3 16.34 17.53 4.14
N GLY A 4 16.73 16.48 3.40
CA GLY A 4 15.81 15.49 2.82
C GLY A 4 16.49 14.13 2.58
N GLY A 5 17.32 13.67 3.52
CA GLY A 5 18.02 12.36 3.45
C GLY A 5 17.21 11.18 4.00
N GLY A 6 15.88 11.22 3.91
CA GLY A 6 14.98 10.20 4.49
C GLY A 6 14.31 9.25 3.49
N ASP A 7 14.27 9.62 2.20
CA ASP A 7 13.61 8.79 1.18
C ASP A 7 14.49 7.63 0.69
N GLU A 8 15.83 7.71 0.79
CA GLU A 8 16.74 6.69 0.24
C GLU A 8 16.78 5.36 1.02
N MET A 9 16.27 5.32 2.26
CA MET A 9 16.24 4.09 3.09
C MET A 9 14.85 3.48 3.26
N SER A 10 13.79 4.12 2.74
CA SER A 10 12.44 3.58 2.88
C SER A 10 12.16 2.56 1.79
N ALA A 11 11.50 1.46 2.15
CA ALA A 11 11.08 0.39 1.23
C ALA A 11 10.17 0.90 0.09
N HIS A 12 9.69 2.14 0.19
CA HIS A 12 8.84 2.79 -0.81
C HIS A 12 9.57 3.38 -2.01
N ALA A 13 10.89 3.63 -1.88
CA ALA A 13 11.70 4.26 -2.93
C ALA A 13 11.91 3.33 -4.12
N ASP A 14 12.05 2.02 -3.86
CA ASP A 14 12.25 1.00 -4.88
C ASP A 14 11.12 -0.05 -4.86
N PRO A 15 9.95 0.26 -5.47
CA PRO A 15 8.84 -0.69 -5.55
C PRO A 15 9.13 -1.88 -6.48
N ALA A 16 10.15 -1.81 -7.33
CA ALA A 16 10.52 -2.94 -8.18
C ALA A 16 11.15 -4.07 -7.36
N THR A 17 11.91 -3.71 -6.32
CA THR A 17 12.62 -4.63 -5.45
C THR A 17 11.79 -5.01 -4.22
N HIS A 18 11.06 -4.05 -3.65
CA HIS A 18 10.32 -4.25 -2.39
C HIS A 18 8.80 -4.37 -2.57
N GLY A 19 8.30 -4.22 -3.80
CA GLY A 19 6.87 -4.29 -4.10
C GLY A 19 6.35 -5.72 -4.16
N THR A 20 5.20 -5.95 -3.53
CA THR A 20 4.39 -7.16 -3.72
C THR A 20 3.22 -6.85 -4.63
N VAL A 21 3.00 -7.68 -5.65
CA VAL A 21 1.99 -7.47 -6.69
C VAL A 21 0.73 -8.29 -6.42
N PHE A 22 -0.43 -7.65 -6.54
CA PHE A 22 -1.76 -8.24 -6.45
C PHE A 22 -2.57 -7.77 -7.66
N GLY A 23 -2.55 -8.55 -8.75
CA GLY A 23 -3.19 -8.12 -10.00
C GLY A 23 -2.63 -6.78 -10.48
N GLU A 24 -3.47 -5.75 -10.55
CA GLU A 24 -3.06 -4.40 -10.96
C GLU A 24 -2.53 -3.52 -9.81
N ALA A 25 -2.62 -3.97 -8.56
CA ALA A 25 -2.11 -3.26 -7.39
C ALA A 25 -0.71 -3.71 -7.00
N VAL A 26 0.16 -2.78 -6.63
CA VAL A 26 1.48 -3.03 -6.05
C VAL A 26 1.54 -2.38 -4.68
N VAL A 27 1.97 -3.13 -3.67
CA VAL A 27 2.19 -2.64 -2.31
C VAL A 27 3.64 -2.73 -1.89
N THR A 28 4.15 -1.66 -1.31
CA THR A 28 5.41 -1.67 -0.54
C THR A 28 5.08 -1.39 0.91
N VAL A 29 5.65 -2.15 1.84
CA VAL A 29 5.43 -2.02 3.29
C VAL A 29 6.75 -1.66 3.95
N ASP A 30 6.74 -0.62 4.78
CA ASP A 30 7.89 -0.25 5.60
C ASP A 30 7.61 -0.68 7.03
N LEU A 31 8.23 -1.79 7.45
CA LEU A 31 8.00 -2.37 8.78
C LEU A 31 8.57 -1.49 9.90
N THR A 32 9.59 -0.67 9.59
CA THR A 32 10.21 0.22 10.56
C THR A 32 9.35 1.46 10.81
N LEU A 33 8.78 2.04 9.76
CA LEU A 33 7.89 3.20 9.87
C LEU A 33 6.44 2.82 10.22
N GLY A 34 6.07 1.54 10.06
CA GLY A 34 4.73 1.07 10.37
C GLY A 34 3.69 1.42 9.30
N ASP A 35 4.12 1.68 8.07
CA ASP A 35 3.31 2.30 7.03
C ASP A 35 3.39 1.53 5.69
N CYS A 36 2.53 1.90 4.74
CA CYS A 36 2.54 1.29 3.42
C CYS A 36 2.17 2.25 2.29
N VAL A 37 2.61 1.90 1.08
CA VAL A 37 2.25 2.61 -0.15
C VAL A 37 1.60 1.62 -1.12
N ILE A 38 0.42 1.97 -1.61
CA ILE A 38 -0.27 1.30 -2.71
C ILE A 38 -0.09 2.08 -4.00
N ARG A 39 0.23 1.37 -5.08
CA ARG A 39 0.22 1.87 -6.46
C ARG A 39 -0.76 1.04 -7.26
N ALA A 40 -1.80 1.65 -7.83
CA ALA A 40 -2.80 0.95 -8.64
C ALA A 40 -3.34 1.88 -9.73
N PRO A 41 -3.78 1.35 -10.89
CA PRO A 41 -4.42 2.17 -11.90
C PRO A 41 -5.76 2.71 -11.39
N ARG A 42 -6.10 3.92 -11.83
CA ARG A 42 -7.44 4.48 -11.72
C ARG A 42 -7.90 5.00 -13.07
N PRO A 43 -9.23 5.01 -13.33
CA PRO A 43 -9.78 5.66 -14.52
C PRO A 43 -9.27 7.10 -14.62
N GLY A 44 -8.61 7.42 -15.73
CA GLY A 44 -8.24 8.78 -16.09
C GLY A 44 -9.13 9.30 -17.23
N PRO A 45 -9.04 10.59 -17.56
CA PRO A 45 -9.90 11.22 -18.57
C PRO A 45 -9.68 10.69 -19.99
N ILE A 46 -8.49 10.14 -20.29
CA ILE A 46 -8.15 9.59 -21.62
C ILE A 46 -7.55 8.17 -21.51
N LEU A 47 -6.68 7.93 -20.52
CA LEU A 47 -6.08 6.62 -20.23
C LEU A 47 -6.05 6.37 -18.71
N PRO A 48 -5.98 5.11 -18.26
CA PRO A 48 -5.76 4.80 -16.85
C PRO A 48 -4.48 5.48 -16.33
N VAL A 49 -4.57 6.11 -15.16
CA VAL A 49 -3.45 6.76 -14.49
C VAL A 49 -3.02 5.95 -13.28
N GLN A 50 -1.71 5.78 -13.08
CA GLN A 50 -1.22 5.11 -11.89
C GLN A 50 -1.37 6.05 -10.68
N ARG A 51 -2.21 5.66 -9.72
CA ARG A 51 -2.37 6.41 -8.47
C ARG A 51 -1.51 5.80 -7.39
N ARG A 52 -0.76 6.65 -6.68
CA ARG A 52 -0.01 6.32 -5.47
C ARG A 52 -0.75 6.84 -4.25
N VAL A 53 -0.92 6.00 -3.23
CA VAL A 53 -1.49 6.38 -1.92
C VAL A 53 -0.59 5.82 -0.83
N ARG A 54 -0.20 6.67 0.14
CA ARG A 54 0.51 6.27 1.37
C ARG A 54 -0.48 6.24 2.53
N PHE A 55 -0.41 5.20 3.35
CA PHE A 55 -1.17 5.05 4.58
C PHE A 55 -0.16 4.98 5.72
N HIS A 56 -0.31 5.80 6.77
CA HIS A 56 0.72 6.02 7.78
C HIS A 56 0.56 5.14 9.02
N SER A 57 -0.48 4.31 9.07
CA SER A 57 -0.82 3.52 10.25
C SER A 57 -1.65 2.29 9.89
N VAL A 58 -1.58 1.26 10.74
CA VAL A 58 -2.41 0.04 10.60
C VAL A 58 -3.90 0.36 10.58
N GLU A 59 -4.36 1.33 11.37
CA GLU A 59 -5.76 1.76 11.43
C GLU A 59 -6.23 2.35 10.09
N GLU A 60 -5.43 3.23 9.47
CA GLU A 60 -5.73 3.77 8.13
C GLU A 60 -5.78 2.67 7.07
N ILE A 61 -4.84 1.72 7.13
CA ILE A 61 -4.78 0.58 6.19
C ILE A 61 -6.03 -0.30 6.36
N GLN A 62 -6.46 -0.59 7.59
CA GLN A 62 -7.66 -1.38 7.87
C GLN A 62 -8.94 -0.67 7.42
N ALA A 63 -9.06 0.64 7.69
CA ALA A 63 -10.21 1.43 7.23
C ALA A 63 -10.29 1.43 5.70
N ALA A 64 -9.16 1.62 5.01
CA ALA A 64 -9.10 1.56 3.56
C ALA A 64 -9.45 0.17 3.02
N TYR A 65 -9.01 -0.90 3.69
CA TYR A 65 -9.35 -2.28 3.31
C TYR A 65 -10.87 -2.50 3.32
N GLN A 66 -11.56 -2.05 4.37
CA GLN A 66 -13.03 -2.17 4.47
C GLN A 66 -13.76 -1.42 3.36
N VAL A 67 -13.25 -0.27 2.93
CA VAL A 67 -13.82 0.46 1.78
C VAL A 67 -13.59 -0.32 0.48
N GLN A 68 -12.37 -0.80 0.25
CA GLN A 68 -12.01 -1.47 -1.01
C GLN A 68 -12.70 -2.83 -1.17
N ILE A 69 -12.90 -3.59 -0.09
CA ILE A 69 -13.64 -4.85 -0.15
C ILE A 69 -15.12 -4.63 -0.51
N GLY A 70 -15.73 -3.53 -0.05
CA GLY A 70 -17.08 -3.15 -0.45
C GLY A 70 -17.18 -2.83 -1.95
N LEU A 71 -16.19 -2.11 -2.47
CA LEU A 71 -16.09 -1.73 -3.89
C LEU A 71 -15.71 -2.91 -4.81
N ALA A 72 -15.06 -3.94 -4.29
CA ALA A 72 -14.61 -5.10 -5.05
C ALA A 72 -15.75 -5.86 -5.77
N GLN A 73 -17.00 -5.64 -5.36
CA GLN A 73 -18.17 -6.21 -6.03
C GLN A 73 -18.39 -5.66 -7.44
N THR A 74 -17.97 -4.42 -7.70
CA THR A 74 -18.18 -3.72 -8.97
C THR A 74 -16.89 -3.26 -9.64
N ASP A 75 -15.79 -3.21 -8.90
CA ASP A 75 -14.47 -2.81 -9.38
C ASP A 75 -13.42 -3.90 -9.07
N PRO A 76 -12.92 -4.64 -10.09
CA PRO A 76 -11.92 -5.68 -9.86
C PRO A 76 -10.59 -5.11 -9.30
N VAL A 77 -10.22 -3.88 -9.65
CA VAL A 77 -9.00 -3.24 -9.13
C VAL A 77 -9.15 -2.92 -7.65
N ALA A 78 -10.37 -2.62 -7.18
CA ALA A 78 -10.62 -2.48 -5.74
C ALA A 78 -10.38 -3.80 -4.98
N GLY A 79 -10.71 -4.94 -5.59
CA GLY A 79 -10.39 -6.26 -5.03
C GLY A 79 -8.88 -6.51 -4.93
N ASP A 80 -8.12 -6.09 -5.94
CA ASP A 80 -6.66 -6.14 -5.95
C ASP A 80 -6.05 -5.27 -4.83
N ILE A 81 -6.51 -4.03 -4.71
CA ILE A 81 -6.11 -3.11 -3.65
C ILE A 81 -6.47 -3.69 -2.27
N ALA A 82 -7.66 -4.28 -2.10
CA ALA A 82 -8.07 -4.88 -0.84
C ALA A 82 -7.13 -6.02 -0.41
N ARG A 83 -6.74 -6.90 -1.34
CA ARG A 83 -5.77 -7.97 -1.06
C ARG A 83 -4.40 -7.40 -0.66
N ALA A 84 -3.97 -6.35 -1.33
CA ALA A 84 -2.71 -5.66 -1.04
C ALA A 84 -2.71 -5.00 0.35
N LEU A 85 -3.81 -4.33 0.72
CA LEU A 85 -3.99 -3.72 2.05
C LEU A 85 -4.04 -4.79 3.15
N LYS A 86 -4.76 -5.90 2.93
CA LYS A 86 -4.79 -7.02 3.87
C LYS A 86 -3.40 -7.59 4.13
N PHE A 87 -2.61 -7.78 3.07
CA PHE A 87 -1.22 -8.21 3.18
C PHE A 87 -0.38 -7.24 4.01
N ALA A 88 -0.51 -5.93 3.78
CA ALA A 88 0.22 -4.93 4.55
C ALA A 88 -0.11 -4.97 6.05
N VAL A 89 -1.40 -5.08 6.42
CA VAL A 89 -1.81 -5.24 7.83
C VAL A 89 -1.17 -6.47 8.46
N GLN A 90 -1.22 -7.62 7.78
CA GLN A 90 -0.66 -8.87 8.29
C GLN A 90 0.86 -8.75 8.52
N GLN A 91 1.59 -8.16 7.56
CA GLN A 91 3.03 -7.96 7.67
C GLN A 91 3.40 -7.06 8.87
N LEU A 92 2.68 -5.95 9.05
CA LEU A 92 2.91 -5.01 10.14
C LEU A 92 2.60 -5.63 11.50
N GLN A 93 1.47 -6.29 11.65
CA GLN A 93 1.08 -6.95 12.90
C GLN A 93 2.05 -8.07 13.27
N SER A 94 2.40 -8.95 12.32
CA SER A 94 3.40 -10.00 12.55
C SER A 94 4.78 -9.46 12.89
N HIS A 95 5.14 -8.25 12.44
CA HIS A 95 6.38 -7.60 12.85
C HIS A 95 6.31 -7.10 14.29
N GLN A 96 5.20 -6.45 14.67
CA GLN A 96 4.96 -5.96 16.04
C GLN A 96 4.94 -7.09 17.08
N GLU A 97 4.30 -8.22 16.76
CA GLU A 97 4.25 -9.40 17.63
C GLU A 97 5.64 -10.00 17.89
N ARG A 98 6.54 -9.97 16.90
CA ARG A 98 7.92 -10.46 17.04
C ARG A 98 8.82 -9.53 17.85
N GLN A 99 8.41 -8.29 18.05
CA GLN A 99 9.13 -7.30 18.84
C GLN A 99 8.61 -7.17 20.28
N SER A 100 7.53 -7.89 20.61
CA SER A 100 6.87 -7.87 21.92
C SER A 100 7.40 -8.93 22.88
#